data_AF-A0A935Y495-F1
#
_entry.id   AF-A0A935Y495-F1
#
_cell.length_a   1.000
_cell.length_b   1.000
_cell.length_c   1.000
_cell.angle_alpha   90.00
_cell.angle_beta   90.00
_cell.angle_gamma   90.00
#
_symmetry.space_group_name_H-M   'P 1'
#
loop_
_entity.id
_entity.type
_entity.pdbx_description
1 polymer ?
#
loop_
_entity_poly.entity_id
_entity_poly.type
_entity_poly.pdbx_seq_one_letter_code
_entity_poly.pdbx_strand_id
1 'polypeptide(L)'
;MDYLNEHYSPKATRGYHNMIRKYETFMQEKAITALYADVMQYMAHLRSTGLHPKSLMNHLFAIKIYYRYLIDLGIRENHPCERLYLKIKSIKV
;
A
#
# COMPACT_ATOMS: atom_id res chain seq x y z
N MET A 1 -11.34 0.23 -10.74
CA MET A 1 -11.00 1.46 -9.99
C MET A 1 -10.61 2.53 -10.99
N ASP A 2 -11.56 3.38 -11.37
CA ASP A 2 -11.35 4.44 -12.37
C ASP A 2 -10.33 5.49 -11.90
N TYR A 3 -10.24 5.71 -10.59
CA TYR A 3 -9.24 6.57 -9.94
C TYR A 3 -7.79 6.31 -10.35
N LEU A 4 -7.39 5.02 -10.45
CA LEU A 4 -6.02 4.69 -10.84
C LEU A 4 -5.76 5.03 -12.32
N ASN A 5 -6.77 4.91 -13.18
CA ASN A 5 -6.62 5.20 -14.61
C ASN A 5 -6.58 6.71 -14.88
N GLU A 6 -7.22 7.51 -14.02
CA GLU A 6 -7.20 8.97 -14.10
C GLU A 6 -5.86 9.56 -13.63
N HIS A 7 -5.23 8.96 -12.61
CA HIS A 7 -4.02 9.50 -11.99
C HIS A 7 -2.70 8.80 -12.38
N TYR A 8 -2.75 7.60 -12.97
CA TYR A 8 -1.54 6.80 -13.27
C TYR A 8 -1.59 6.12 -14.64
N SER A 9 -0.40 5.83 -15.18
CA SER A 9 -0.28 5.11 -16.46
C SER A 9 -0.87 3.69 -16.39
N PRO A 10 -1.43 3.14 -17.48
CA PRO A 10 -2.08 1.82 -17.49
C PRO A 10 -1.18 0.68 -16.98
N LYS A 11 0.12 0.73 -17.31
CA LYS A 11 1.13 -0.23 -16.87
C LYS A 11 1.32 -0.18 -15.35
N ALA A 12 1.35 1.01 -14.76
CA ALA A 12 1.47 1.20 -13.33
C ALA A 12 0.17 0.79 -12.60
N THR A 13 -0.98 1.14 -13.17
CA THR A 13 -2.31 0.80 -12.63
C THR A 13 -2.48 -0.69 -12.40
N ARG A 14 -2.14 -1.53 -13.39
CA ARG A 14 -2.25 -3.00 -13.22
C ARG A 14 -1.38 -3.53 -12.08
N GLY A 15 -0.17 -2.98 -11.90
CA GLY A 15 0.73 -3.33 -10.81
C GLY A 15 0.17 -2.94 -9.45
N TYR A 16 -0.32 -1.71 -9.31
CA TYR A 16 -0.91 -1.22 -8.07
C TYR A 16 -2.20 -1.95 -7.72
N HIS A 17 -3.05 -2.27 -8.69
CA HIS A 17 -4.28 -3.01 -8.45
C HIS A 17 -4.02 -4.38 -7.82
N ASN A 18 -2.99 -5.09 -8.29
CA ASN A 18 -2.58 -6.37 -7.71
C ASN A 18 -2.02 -6.21 -6.29
N MET A 19 -1.25 -5.15 -6.02
CA MET A 19 -0.70 -4.89 -4.69
C MET A 19 -1.77 -4.49 -3.68
N ILE A 20 -2.73 -3.65 -4.10
CA ILE A 20 -3.89 -3.26 -3.28
C ILE A 20 -4.75 -4.49 -2.98
N ARG A 21 -5.08 -5.31 -3.99
CA ARG A 21 -5.83 -6.55 -3.77
C ARG A 21 -5.15 -7.48 -2.75
N LYS A 22 -3.83 -7.64 -2.83
CA LYS A 22 -3.07 -8.44 -1.85
C LYS A 22 -3.17 -7.85 -0.43
N TYR A 23 -3.15 -6.53 -0.32
CA TYR A 23 -3.33 -5.85 0.96
C TYR A 23 -4.75 -6.07 1.52
N GLU A 24 -5.77 -5.86 0.69
CA GLU A 24 -7.18 -6.08 1.06
C GLU A 24 -7.43 -7.54 1.45
N THR A 25 -6.82 -8.49 0.76
CA THR A 25 -6.94 -9.92 1.09
C THR A 25 -6.32 -10.23 2.45
N PHE A 26 -5.19 -9.60 2.78
CA PHE A 26 -4.54 -9.78 4.08
C PHE A 26 -5.33 -9.13 5.21
N MET A 27 -5.91 -7.95 4.97
CA MET A 27 -6.65 -7.18 5.98
C MET A 27 -8.11 -7.59 6.12
N GLN A 28 -8.68 -8.23 5.09
CA GLN A 28 -10.09 -8.55 5.00
C GLN A 28 -10.96 -7.30 5.25
N GLU A 29 -12.00 -7.42 6.07
CA GLU A 29 -12.91 -6.32 6.43
C GLU A 29 -12.20 -5.14 7.12
N LYS A 30 -11.03 -5.38 7.72
CA LYS A 30 -10.24 -4.34 8.39
C LYS A 30 -9.55 -3.40 7.41
N ALA A 31 -9.50 -3.68 6.10
CA ALA A 31 -8.74 -2.87 5.14
C ALA A 31 -9.15 -1.39 5.17
N ILE A 32 -10.46 -1.13 5.25
CA ILE A 32 -11.03 0.23 5.23
C ILE A 32 -10.73 0.96 6.53
N THR A 33 -10.79 0.28 7.68
CA THR A 33 -10.63 0.86 9.02
C THR A 33 -9.21 0.74 9.59
N ALA A 34 -8.28 0.13 8.85
CA ALA A 34 -6.94 -0.18 9.34
C ALA A 34 -6.21 1.05 9.86
N LEU A 35 -5.49 0.87 10.96
CA LEU A 35 -4.67 1.89 11.60
C LEU A 35 -3.20 1.75 11.17
N TYR A 36 -2.37 2.71 11.59
CA TYR A 36 -0.94 2.67 11.31
C TYR A 36 -0.28 1.32 11.68
N ALA A 37 -0.65 0.77 12.85
CA ALA A 37 -0.12 -0.50 13.34
C ALA A 37 -0.47 -1.68 12.41
N ASP A 38 -1.67 -1.68 11.83
CA ASP A 38 -2.11 -2.71 10.89
C ASP A 38 -1.28 -2.66 9.60
N VAL A 39 -1.13 -1.46 9.03
CA VAL A 39 -0.28 -1.27 7.84
C VAL A 39 1.14 -1.73 8.13
N MET A 40 1.68 -1.40 9.32
CA MET A 40 3.01 -1.86 9.73
C MET A 40 3.11 -3.38 9.85
N GLN A 41 2.09 -4.05 10.38
CA GLN A 41 2.04 -5.51 10.45
C GLN A 41 2.09 -6.14 9.06
N TYR A 42 1.33 -5.61 8.10
CA TYR A 42 1.38 -6.06 6.71
C TYR A 42 2.76 -5.83 6.08
N MET A 43 3.36 -4.66 6.30
CA MET A 43 4.70 -4.38 5.78
C MET A 43 5.76 -5.31 6.40
N ALA A 44 5.62 -5.67 7.68
CA ALA A 44 6.49 -6.65 8.34
C ALA A 44 6.29 -8.06 7.75
N HIS A 45 5.04 -8.45 7.49
CA HIS A 45 4.73 -9.70 6.79
C HIS A 45 5.41 -9.75 5.41
N LEU A 46 5.20 -8.74 4.55
CA LEU A 46 5.87 -8.67 3.24
C LEU A 46 7.40 -8.71 3.33
N ARG A 47 7.98 -8.11 4.37
CA ARG A 47 9.43 -8.15 4.58
C ARG A 47 9.92 -9.57 4.91
N SER A 48 9.14 -10.33 5.67
CA SER A 48 9.45 -11.72 6.02
C SER A 48 9.43 -12.67 4.81
N THR A 49 8.66 -12.34 3.76
CA THR A 49 8.62 -13.14 2.52
C THR A 49 9.84 -12.96 1.61
N GLY A 50 10.85 -12.19 2.03
CA GLY A 50 12.08 -11.98 1.25
C GLY A 50 11.90 -11.12 0.00
N LEU A 51 10.83 -10.32 -0.07
CA LEU A 51 10.61 -9.42 -1.20
C LEU A 51 11.75 -8.39 -1.33
N HIS A 52 12.14 -8.12 -2.57
CA HIS A 52 13.13 -7.09 -2.86
C HIS A 52 12.68 -5.73 -2.29
N PRO A 53 13.59 -4.90 -1.71
CA PRO A 53 13.23 -3.62 -1.10
C PRO A 53 12.42 -2.69 -2.01
N LYS A 54 12.72 -2.67 -3.32
CA LYS A 54 11.93 -1.91 -4.30
C LYS A 54 10.48 -2.38 -4.38
N SER A 55 10.24 -3.68 -4.29
CA SER A 55 8.89 -4.25 -4.28
C SER A 55 8.14 -3.87 -3.00
N LEU A 56 8.81 -3.88 -1.85
CA LEU A 56 8.24 -3.41 -0.58
C LEU A 56 7.81 -1.94 -0.66
N MET A 57 8.66 -1.08 -1.23
CA MET A 57 8.33 0.32 -1.46
C MET A 57 7.12 0.48 -2.39
N ASN A 58 7.06 -0.30 -3.48
CA ASN A 58 5.93 -0.25 -4.41
C ASN A 58 4.62 -0.70 -3.75
N HIS A 59 4.67 -1.74 -2.90
CA HIS A 59 3.53 -2.16 -2.09
C HIS A 59 3.07 -1.04 -1.16
N LEU A 60 4.00 -0.42 -0.41
CA LEU A 60 3.65 0.72 0.44
C LEU A 60 3.04 1.87 -0.37
N PHE A 61 3.59 2.17 -1.54
CA PHE A 61 3.04 3.21 -2.40
C PHE A 61 1.62 2.90 -2.89
N ALA A 62 1.36 1.64 -3.27
CA ALA A 62 0.03 1.18 -3.66
C ALA A 62 -0.99 1.31 -2.51
N ILE A 63 -0.59 0.97 -1.28
CA ILE A 63 -1.44 1.14 -0.07
C ILE A 63 -1.73 2.62 0.17
N LYS A 64 -0.77 3.52 -0.03
CA LYS A 64 -1.02 4.97 0.07
C LYS A 64 -2.03 5.45 -0.96
N ILE A 65 -1.95 4.93 -2.19
CA ILE A 65 -2.96 5.26 -3.22
C ILE A 65 -4.34 4.77 -2.79
N TYR A 66 -4.44 3.55 -2.26
CA TYR A 66 -5.70 3.01 -1.75
C TYR A 66 -6.34 3.92 -0.69
N TYR A 67 -5.57 4.39 0.30
CA TYR A 67 -6.11 5.27 1.33
C TYR A 67 -6.46 6.67 0.82
N ARG A 68 -5.70 7.22 -0.14
CA ARG A 68 -6.10 8.46 -0.81
C ARG A 68 -7.43 8.30 -1.54
N TYR A 69 -7.60 7.20 -2.27
CA TYR A 69 -8.86 6.88 -2.93
C TYR A 69 -10.04 6.78 -1.94
N LEU A 70 -9.86 6.13 -0.79
CA LEU A 70 -10.92 6.08 0.24
C LEU A 70 -11.26 7.47 0.81
N ILE A 71 -10.28 8.36 0.91
CA ILE A 71 -10.50 9.74 1.36
C ILE A 71 -11.24 10.55 0.30
N ASP A 72 -10.84 10.42 -0.96
CA ASP A 72 -11.49 11.12 -2.08
C ASP A 72 -12.95 10.67 -2.26
N LEU A 73 -13.27 9.42 -1.92
CA LEU A 73 -14.65 8.92 -1.87
C LEU A 73 -15.45 9.34 -0.61
N GLY A 74 -14.81 9.99 0.37
CA GLY A 74 -15.44 10.31 1.65
C GLY A 74 -15.72 9.10 2.56
N ILE A 75 -15.17 7.92 2.23
CA ILE A 75 -15.30 6.71 3.07
C ILE A 75 -14.46 6.84 4.35
N ARG A 76 -13.38 7.63 4.28
CA ARG A 76 -12.44 7.81 5.37
C ARG A 76 -11.94 9.24 5.44
N GLU A 77 -11.66 9.74 6.63
CA GLU A 77 -11.20 11.12 6.82
C GLU A 77 -9.67 11.24 6.95
N ASN A 78 -8.98 10.14 7.27
CA ASN A 78 -7.57 10.18 7.67
C ASN A 78 -6.73 9.11 6.97
N HIS A 79 -5.52 9.46 6.55
CA HIS A 79 -4.60 8.54 5.92
C HIS A 79 -3.68 7.85 6.96
N PRO A 80 -3.76 6.51 7.16
CA PRO A 80 -3.04 5.84 8.26
C PRO A 80 -1.52 5.76 8.05
N CYS A 81 -1.03 5.82 6.81
CA CYS A 81 0.37 5.62 6.48
C CYS A 81 0.95 6.65 5.50
N GLU A 82 0.36 7.85 5.39
CA GLU A 82 0.82 8.87 4.42
C GLU A 82 2.30 9.22 4.62
N ARG A 83 2.69 9.42 5.87
CA ARG A 83 4.06 9.75 6.30
C ARG A 83 4.91 8.51 6.60
N LEU A 84 4.43 7.31 6.30
CA LEU A 84 5.21 6.08 6.50
C LEU A 84 6.30 5.99 5.42
N TYR A 85 7.54 5.74 5.84
CA TYR A 85 8.68 5.47 4.96
C TYR A 85 9.41 4.22 5.44
N LEU A 86 9.80 3.35 4.51
CA LEU A 86 10.58 2.16 4.82
C LEU A 86 12.06 2.50 4.85
N LYS A 87 12.72 2.17 5.95
CA LYS A 87 14.20 2.19 6.00
C LYS A 87 14.73 0.96 5.28
N ILE A 88 15.33 1.18 4.12
CA ILE A 88 16.13 0.17 3.43
C ILE A 88 17.47 0.10 4.17
N LYS A 89 17.85 -1.09 4.67
CA LYS A 89 19.25 -1.33 4.99
C LYS A 89 19.95 -1.53 3.64
N SER A 90 20.75 -0.55 3.22
CA SER A 90 21.70 -0.78 2.13
C SER A 90 22.57 -1.96 2.54
N ILE A 91 22.53 -3.03 1.77
CA ILE A 91 23.59 -4.04 1.83
C ILE A 91 24.80 -3.30 1.29
N LYS A 92 25.76 -2.97 2.17
CA LYS A 92 27.10 -2.60 1.72
C LYS A 92 27.65 -3.87 1.05
N VAL A 93 27.71 -3.85 -0.29
CA VAL A 93 28.53 -4.77 -1.06
C VAL A 93 29.97 -4.35 -0.88
#